data_AF-C6CP87-F1
#
_entry.id   AF-C6CP87-F1
#
_cell.length_a   1.000
_cell.length_b   1.000
_cell.length_c   1.000
_cell.angle_alpha   90.00
_cell.angle_beta   90.00
_cell.angle_gamma   90.00
#
_symmetry.space_group_name_H-M   'P 1'
#
loop_
_entity.id
_entity.type
_entity.pdbx_description
1 polymer ?
#
loop_
_entity_poly.entity_id
_entity_poly.type
_entity_poly.pdbx_seq_one_letter_code
_entity_poly.pdbx_strand_id
1 'polypeptide(L)'
;MFYSKSTSGFYSDEINGVNIPNDAIEISDDYYQYLLDQQVRGNVIIFDESTKKPIAVTPVPLSDTQLAEDARRQRDNLLTASDWTQVSDAPVDQQAWRTYREILRQVPEQAGFPLNIAWPVQPEK
;
A
#
# COMPACT_ATOMS: atom_id res chain seq x y z
N MET A 1 -7.54 -25.41 12.69
CA MET A 1 -7.44 -23.93 12.49
C MET A 1 -8.69 -23.38 11.79
N PHE A 2 -8.93 -22.06 11.81
CA PHE A 2 -10.05 -21.42 11.09
C PHE A 2 -9.59 -20.25 10.22
N TYR A 3 -10.33 -19.95 9.15
CA TYR A 3 -10.12 -18.77 8.30
C TYR A 3 -11.44 -18.02 8.10
N SER A 4 -11.45 -16.71 8.32
CA SER A 4 -12.63 -15.86 8.10
C SER A 4 -12.46 -15.03 6.83
N LYS A 5 -13.46 -15.09 5.94
CA LYS A 5 -13.48 -14.31 4.71
C LYS A 5 -13.53 -12.81 5.00
N SER A 6 -14.41 -12.39 5.90
CA SER A 6 -14.68 -10.98 6.18
C SER A 6 -13.47 -10.25 6.75
N THR A 7 -12.64 -10.95 7.49
CA THR A 7 -11.42 -10.40 8.11
C THR A 7 -10.16 -10.75 7.33
N SER A 8 -10.24 -11.69 6.37
CA SER A 8 -9.09 -12.30 5.69
C SER A 8 -8.02 -12.82 6.66
N GLY A 9 -8.46 -13.30 7.83
CA GLY A 9 -7.61 -13.67 8.96
C GLY A 9 -7.72 -15.14 9.34
N PHE A 10 -6.64 -15.64 9.96
CA PHE A 10 -6.60 -16.96 10.58
C PHE A 10 -6.93 -16.88 12.08
N TYR A 11 -7.67 -17.86 12.58
CA TYR A 11 -8.12 -17.94 13.95
C TYR A 11 -7.92 -19.35 14.51
N SER A 12 -7.74 -19.45 15.83
CA SER A 12 -7.73 -20.73 16.54
C SER A 12 -8.72 -20.69 17.70
N ASP A 13 -9.38 -21.81 17.98
CA ASP A 13 -10.33 -21.87 19.09
C ASP A 13 -9.63 -21.61 20.44
N GLU A 14 -8.42 -22.15 20.61
CA GLU A 14 -7.61 -21.98 21.82
C GLU A 14 -7.25 -20.52 22.13
N ILE A 15 -6.96 -19.71 21.10
CA ILE A 15 -6.55 -18.30 21.27
C ILE A 15 -7.75 -17.35 21.21
N ASN A 16 -8.70 -17.62 20.30
CA ASN A 16 -9.76 -16.66 19.95
C ASN A 16 -11.12 -17.02 20.55
N GLY A 17 -11.44 -18.32 20.69
CA GLY A 17 -12.71 -18.82 21.23
C GLY A 17 -13.94 -18.08 20.70
N VAL A 18 -14.70 -17.44 21.59
CA VAL A 18 -15.93 -16.69 21.25
C VAL A 18 -15.71 -15.48 20.33
N ASN A 19 -14.46 -15.04 20.13
CA ASN A 19 -14.13 -13.93 19.23
C ASN A 19 -13.83 -14.40 17.79
N ILE A 20 -13.97 -15.69 17.50
CA ILE A 20 -13.89 -16.21 16.13
C ILE A 20 -15.10 -15.66 15.34
N PRO A 21 -14.87 -15.06 14.15
CA PRO A 21 -15.96 -14.58 13.31
C PRO A 21 -16.94 -15.69 12.90
N ASN A 22 -18.24 -15.39 12.82
CA ASN A 22 -19.27 -16.36 12.43
C ASN A 22 -19.10 -16.90 11.00
N ASP A 23 -18.38 -16.18 10.14
CA ASP A 23 -18.08 -16.60 8.77
C ASP A 23 -16.77 -17.38 8.66
N ALA A 24 -16.14 -17.71 9.79
CA ALA A 24 -14.93 -18.50 9.82
C ALA A 24 -15.22 -19.94 9.44
N ILE A 25 -14.42 -20.48 8.51
CA ILE A 25 -14.47 -21.87 8.10
C ILE A 25 -13.28 -22.61 8.69
N GLU A 26 -13.49 -23.87 9.07
CA GLU A 26 -12.41 -24.73 9.54
C GLU A 26 -11.49 -25.11 8.39
N ILE A 27 -10.18 -25.07 8.64
CA ILE A 27 -9.12 -25.54 7.75
C ILE A 27 -8.18 -26.46 8.53
N SER A 28 -7.61 -27.44 7.84
CA SER A 28 -6.60 -28.31 8.45
C SER A 28 -5.33 -27.52 8.76
N ASP A 29 -4.59 -27.98 9.76
CA ASP A 29 -3.35 -27.32 10.18
C ASP A 29 -2.29 -27.38 9.07
N ASP A 30 -2.21 -28.48 8.31
CA ASP A 30 -1.35 -28.58 7.12
C ASP A 30 -1.70 -27.53 6.06
N TYR A 31 -2.99 -27.28 5.83
CA TYR A 31 -3.42 -26.29 4.86
C TYR A 31 -3.14 -24.86 5.34
N TYR A 32 -3.33 -24.61 6.64
CA TYR A 32 -2.90 -23.38 7.28
C TYR A 32 -1.39 -23.14 7.11
N GLN A 33 -0.54 -24.13 7.40
CA GLN A 33 0.91 -24.04 7.23
C GLN A 33 1.30 -23.78 5.77
N TYR A 34 0.63 -24.45 4.82
CA TYR A 34 0.81 -24.16 3.39
C TYR A 34 0.51 -22.69 3.05
N LEU A 35 -0.63 -22.15 3.50
CA LEU A 35 -1.01 -20.77 3.24
C LEU A 35 -0.03 -19.77 3.89
N LEU A 36 0.49 -20.07 5.08
CA LEU A 36 1.54 -19.26 5.70
C LEU A 36 2.83 -19.22 4.86
N ASP A 37 3.30 -20.37 4.34
CA ASP A 37 4.46 -20.42 3.45
C ASP A 37 4.23 -19.58 2.18
N GLN A 38 3.01 -19.59 1.65
CA GLN A 38 2.66 -18.75 0.50
C GLN A 38 2.74 -17.26 0.83
N GLN A 39 2.33 -16.82 2.02
CA GLN A 39 2.50 -15.43 2.45
C GLN A 39 3.97 -15.04 2.56
N VAL A 40 4.83 -15.94 3.05
CA VAL A 40 6.29 -15.72 3.10
C VAL A 40 6.86 -15.52 1.68
N ARG A 41 6.27 -16.17 0.66
CA ARG A 41 6.65 -16.01 -0.75
C ARG A 41 6.06 -14.76 -1.42
N GLY A 42 5.32 -13.92 -0.70
CA GLY A 42 4.71 -12.70 -1.21
C GLY A 42 3.35 -12.90 -1.89
N ASN A 43 2.76 -14.10 -1.80
CA ASN A 43 1.39 -14.31 -2.22
C ASN A 43 0.41 -13.75 -1.16
N VAL A 44 -0.76 -13.35 -1.61
CA VAL A 44 -1.85 -12.91 -0.73
C VAL A 44 -2.87 -14.02 -0.60
N ILE A 45 -3.45 -14.18 0.58
CA ILE A 45 -4.53 -15.13 0.81
C ILE A 45 -5.85 -14.42 0.55
N ILE A 46 -6.65 -14.96 -0.36
CA ILE A 46 -7.99 -14.47 -0.67
C ILE A 46 -9.00 -15.60 -0.48
N PHE A 47 -10.26 -15.26 -0.27
CA PHE A 47 -11.32 -16.28 -0.24
C PHE A 47 -11.87 -16.53 -1.65
N ASP A 48 -11.76 -17.77 -2.12
CA ASP A 48 -12.38 -18.18 -3.37
C ASP A 48 -13.85 -18.57 -3.13
N GLU A 49 -14.75 -17.79 -3.73
CA GLU A 49 -16.19 -18.00 -3.63
C GLU A 49 -16.69 -19.30 -4.25
N SER A 50 -15.96 -19.83 -5.25
CA SER A 50 -16.36 -21.04 -5.96
C SER A 50 -16.05 -22.28 -5.14
N THR A 51 -14.86 -22.36 -4.56
CA THR A 51 -14.43 -23.49 -3.72
C THR A 51 -14.76 -23.33 -2.25
N LYS A 52 -15.21 -22.13 -1.83
CA LYS A 52 -15.47 -21.75 -0.43
C LYS A 52 -14.27 -21.99 0.47
N LYS A 53 -13.06 -21.67 -0.02
CA LYS A 53 -11.80 -21.87 0.69
C LYS A 53 -10.85 -20.68 0.51
N PRO A 54 -9.96 -20.43 1.48
CA PRO A 54 -8.84 -19.53 1.26
C PRO A 54 -7.90 -20.11 0.20
N ILE A 55 -7.46 -19.30 -0.76
CA ILE A 55 -6.46 -19.66 -1.74
C ILE A 55 -5.33 -18.63 -1.70
N ALA A 56 -4.10 -19.09 -1.95
CA ALA A 56 -2.98 -18.20 -2.17
C ALA A 56 -2.97 -17.77 -3.64
N VAL A 57 -2.90 -16.47 -3.88
CA VAL A 57 -2.75 -15.89 -5.21
C VAL A 57 -1.54 -14.98 -5.25
N THR A 58 -0.81 -15.04 -6.36
CA THR A 58 0.24 -14.05 -6.62
C THR A 58 -0.45 -12.72 -6.94
N PRO A 59 -0.21 -11.67 -6.15
CA PRO A 59 -0.79 -10.36 -6.45
C PRO A 59 -0.28 -9.90 -7.82
N VAL A 60 -1.20 -9.46 -8.67
CA VAL A 60 -0.83 -8.86 -9.95
C VAL A 60 -0.05 -7.58 -9.63
N PRO A 61 1.20 -7.43 -10.09
CA PRO A 61 1.93 -6.17 -9.89
C PRO A 61 1.15 -5.03 -10.54
N LEU A 62 1.16 -3.85 -9.92
CA LEU A 62 0.56 -2.67 -10.54
C LEU A 62 1.21 -2.42 -11.89
N SER A 63 0.38 -2.10 -12.89
CA SER A 63 0.89 -1.70 -14.21
C SER A 63 1.64 -0.38 -14.12
N ASP A 64 2.55 -0.13 -15.08
CA ASP A 64 3.26 1.14 -15.20
C ASP A 64 2.29 2.34 -15.24
N THR A 65 1.12 2.18 -15.87
CA THR A 65 0.06 3.20 -15.89
C THR A 65 -0.45 3.52 -14.48
N GLN A 66 -0.77 2.49 -13.68
CA GLN A 66 -1.25 2.68 -12.31
C GLN A 66 -0.17 3.30 -11.41
N LEU A 67 1.08 2.84 -11.53
CA LEU A 67 2.21 3.40 -10.81
C LEU A 67 2.43 4.88 -11.18
N ALA A 68 2.29 5.23 -12.47
CA ALA A 68 2.39 6.61 -12.93
C ALA A 68 1.26 7.50 -12.39
N GLU A 69 0.04 7.00 -12.31
CA GLU A 69 -1.09 7.70 -11.71
C GLU A 69 -0.89 7.94 -10.22
N ASP A 70 -0.43 6.91 -9.49
CA ASP A 70 -0.13 7.00 -8.06
C ASP A 70 0.97 8.02 -7.77
N ALA A 71 2.06 8.00 -8.57
CA ALA A 71 3.13 8.97 -8.46
C ALA A 71 2.66 10.40 -8.74
N ARG A 72 1.84 10.64 -9.78
CA ARG A 72 1.28 11.98 -10.05
C ARG A 72 0.37 12.45 -8.92
N ARG A 73 -0.44 11.56 -8.34
CA ARG A 73 -1.28 11.87 -7.18
C ARG A 73 -0.43 12.24 -5.95
N GLN A 74 0.66 11.53 -5.70
CA GLN A 74 1.61 11.88 -4.63
C GLN A 74 2.23 13.26 -4.87
N ARG A 75 2.71 13.54 -6.08
CA ARG A 75 3.21 14.87 -6.46
C ARG A 75 2.18 15.95 -6.18
N ASP A 76 0.94 15.75 -6.60
CA ASP A 76 -0.13 16.72 -6.45
C ASP A 76 -0.44 16.97 -4.97
N ASN A 77 -0.49 15.91 -4.15
CA ASN A 77 -0.64 16.03 -2.70
C ASN A 77 0.51 16.82 -2.05
N LEU A 78 1.75 16.59 -2.46
CA LEU A 78 2.92 17.31 -1.94
C LEU A 78 2.93 18.79 -2.38
N LEU A 79 2.46 19.08 -3.59
CA LEU A 79 2.23 20.45 -4.05
C LEU A 79 1.11 21.12 -3.24
N THR A 80 -0.02 20.46 -3.02
CA THR A 80 -1.09 21.03 -2.19
C THR A 80 -0.62 21.26 -0.75
N ALA A 81 0.08 20.30 -0.14
CA ALA A 81 0.57 20.42 1.24
C ALA A 81 1.62 21.53 1.44
N SER A 82 2.34 21.89 0.38
CA SER A 82 3.35 22.95 0.40
C SER A 82 2.85 24.29 -0.16
N ASP A 83 1.57 24.42 -0.47
CA ASP A 83 1.04 25.62 -1.15
C ASP A 83 1.14 26.89 -0.28
N TRP A 84 0.90 26.76 1.02
CA TRP A 84 1.02 27.85 2.00
C TRP A 84 2.43 28.45 2.07
N THR A 85 3.47 27.77 1.57
CA THR A 85 4.85 28.29 1.57
C THR A 85 5.10 29.30 0.46
N GLN A 86 4.17 29.43 -0.49
CA GLN A 86 4.33 30.26 -1.69
C GLN A 86 3.82 31.69 -1.52
N VAL A 87 3.08 31.96 -0.43
CA VAL A 87 2.69 33.33 -0.09
C VAL A 87 3.91 34.10 0.42
N SER A 88 3.99 35.39 0.07
CA SER A 88 5.17 36.21 0.32
C SER A 88 5.47 36.46 1.80
N ASP A 89 4.46 36.32 2.65
CA ASP A 89 4.52 36.47 4.11
C ASP A 89 4.77 35.14 4.84
N ALA A 90 4.91 34.01 4.13
CA ALA A 90 5.19 32.74 4.78
C ALA A 90 6.58 32.77 5.46
N PRO A 91 6.68 32.38 6.75
CA PRO A 91 7.90 32.48 7.56
C PRO A 91 8.87 31.32 7.28
N VAL A 92 9.19 31.07 6.02
CA VAL A 92 10.01 29.93 5.56
C VAL A 92 11.11 30.40 4.60
N ASP A 93 12.08 29.53 4.30
CA ASP A 93 13.00 29.76 3.18
C ASP A 93 12.26 29.63 1.84
N GLN A 94 11.81 30.77 1.33
CA GLN A 94 11.08 30.89 0.07
C GLN A 94 11.83 30.27 -1.12
N GLN A 95 13.16 30.39 -1.16
CA GLN A 95 13.94 29.87 -2.27
C GLN A 95 14.00 28.35 -2.21
N ALA A 96 14.26 27.78 -1.03
CA ALA A 96 14.27 26.33 -0.83
C ALA A 96 12.90 25.71 -1.19
N TRP A 97 11.80 26.32 -0.78
CA TRP A 97 10.44 25.83 -1.06
C TRP A 97 10.05 25.97 -2.54
N ARG A 98 10.52 27.01 -3.24
CA ARG A 98 10.35 27.13 -4.70
C ARG A 98 11.09 26.02 -5.45
N THR A 99 12.35 25.78 -5.10
CA THR A 99 13.16 24.69 -5.70
C THR A 99 12.54 23.32 -5.43
N TYR A 100 12.10 23.05 -4.20
CA TYR A 100 11.39 21.82 -3.86
C TYR A 100 10.16 21.59 -4.76
N ARG A 101 9.30 22.61 -4.92
CA ARG A 101 8.09 22.51 -5.76
C ARG A 101 8.41 22.41 -7.26
N GLU A 102 9.49 23.02 -7.72
CA GLU A 102 9.95 22.85 -9.10
C GLU A 102 10.35 21.41 -9.38
N ILE A 103 11.15 20.80 -8.51
CA ILE A 103 11.57 19.40 -8.63
C ILE A 103 10.34 18.46 -8.58
N LEU A 104 9.36 18.73 -7.70
CA LEU A 104 8.11 17.97 -7.67
C LEU A 104 7.39 17.99 -9.03
N ARG A 105 7.28 19.16 -9.68
CA ARG A 105 6.60 19.26 -10.98
C ARG A 105 7.30 18.45 -12.07
N GLN A 106 8.62 18.35 -12.00
CA GLN A 106 9.47 17.60 -12.92
C GLN A 106 9.48 16.08 -12.66
N VAL A 107 8.85 15.58 -11.59
CA VAL A 107 8.81 14.13 -11.28
C VAL A 107 8.40 13.24 -12.48
N PRO A 108 7.36 13.56 -13.27
CA PRO A 108 6.98 12.74 -14.43
C PRO A 108 8.00 12.76 -15.58
N GLU A 109 8.97 13.67 -15.56
CA GLU A 109 10.01 13.82 -16.58
C GLU A 109 11.30 13.07 -16.21
N GLN A 110 11.37 12.49 -15.01
CA GLN A 110 12.53 11.72 -14.58
C GLN A 110 12.68 10.44 -15.42
N ALA A 111 13.93 10.10 -15.77
CA ALA A 111 14.23 8.91 -16.56
C ALA A 111 13.78 7.59 -15.91
N GLY A 112 13.65 7.56 -14.58
CA GLY A 112 13.15 6.39 -13.84
C GLY A 112 11.64 6.36 -13.62
N PHE A 113 10.89 7.39 -14.03
CA PHE A 113 9.44 7.41 -13.85
C PHE A 113 8.76 6.31 -14.69
N PRO A 114 7.78 5.56 -14.14
CA PRO A 114 7.20 5.67 -12.79
C PRO A 114 7.83 4.74 -11.73
N LEU A 115 8.80 3.91 -12.10
CA LEU A 115 9.30 2.81 -11.28
C LEU A 115 10.36 3.22 -10.24
N ASN A 116 11.21 4.17 -10.60
CA ASN A 116 12.33 4.65 -9.78
C ASN A 116 12.34 6.18 -9.76
N ILE A 117 11.62 6.76 -8.81
CA ILE A 117 11.42 8.21 -8.68
C ILE A 117 12.32 8.76 -7.58
N ALA A 118 13.11 9.77 -7.90
CA ALA A 118 13.85 10.58 -6.95
C ALA A 118 12.95 11.72 -6.43
N TRP A 119 12.36 11.54 -5.26
CA TRP A 119 11.57 12.58 -4.60
C TRP A 119 12.46 13.62 -3.93
N PRO A 120 12.17 14.93 -4.05
CA PRO A 120 12.93 15.95 -3.36
C PRO A 120 12.71 15.85 -1.84
N VAL A 121 13.75 16.15 -1.07
CA VAL A 121 13.64 16.26 0.39
C VAL A 121 12.90 17.55 0.73
N GLN A 122 11.89 17.45 1.58
CA GLN A 122 11.13 18.60 2.02
C GLN A 122 12.03 19.56 2.81
N PRO A 123 11.99 20.88 2.53
CA PRO A 123 12.71 21.86 3.33
C PRO A 123 12.18 21.97 4.76
N GLU A 124 13.00 22.55 5.64
CA GLU A 124 12.57 22.92 6.98
C GLU A 124 11.52 24.05 6.94
N LYS A 125 10.65 24.05 7.95
CA LYS A 125 9.62 25.07 8.14
C LYS A 125 10.17 26.24 8.93
#